data_AF-A0A924QXJ0-F1
#
_entry.id   AF-A0A924QXJ0-F1
#
_cell.length_a   1.000
_cell.length_b   1.000
_cell.length_c   1.000
_cell.angle_alpha   90.00
_cell.angle_beta   90.00
_cell.angle_gamma   90.00
#
_symmetry.space_group_name_H-M   'P 1'
#
loop_
_entity.id
_entity.type
_entity.pdbx_description
1 polymer ?
#
loop_
_entity_poly.entity_id
_entity_poly.type
_entity_poly.pdbx_seq_one_letter_code
_entity_poly.pdbx_strand_id
1 'polypeptide(L)'
;GCLYVAPDGPWLAGYMPAKLRSYPFGLAALEGDQFALCMDEASGLLSSSPQDVPFFQDGKLAPALQRVLEFLGQIQTSQAVTQRACAALQTHGLLKPWAITLQDAAGAQRKVEGLFCVDEAALNKLEDSAFLALRRCGALALAYAQLMSMSHIQALGTLAGARDRALAAKTAPMKLPTTAAGDLDLSFMEGDTLRFS
;
A
#
# COMPACT_ATOMS: atom_id res chain seq x y z
N GLY A 1 -7.86 -2.92 -4.95
CA GLY A 1 -6.67 -2.27 -5.54
C GLY A 1 -6.05 -1.29 -4.57
N CYS A 2 -4.76 -1.00 -4.72
CA CYS A 2 -4.06 0.03 -3.94
C CYS A 2 -4.56 1.45 -4.32
N LEU A 3 -4.61 2.38 -3.37
CA LEU A 3 -5.04 3.78 -3.63
C LEU A 3 -3.95 4.64 -4.27
N TYR A 4 -2.70 4.18 -4.24
CA TYR A 4 -1.53 4.89 -4.77
C TYR A 4 -1.08 4.39 -6.14
N VAL A 5 -1.91 3.58 -6.82
CA VAL A 5 -1.65 3.16 -8.20
C VAL A 5 -2.60 3.93 -9.09
N ALA A 6 -2.05 4.66 -10.06
CA ALA A 6 -2.81 5.43 -11.03
C ALA A 6 -3.62 4.50 -11.96
N PRO A 7 -4.67 5.00 -12.64
CA PRO A 7 -5.49 4.19 -13.55
C PRO A 7 -4.72 3.54 -14.71
N ASP A 8 -3.54 4.07 -15.03
CA ASP A 8 -2.59 3.65 -16.07
C ASP A 8 -1.41 2.82 -15.50
N GLY A 9 -1.38 2.55 -14.18
CA GLY A 9 -0.38 1.68 -13.53
C GLY A 9 0.78 2.33 -12.75
N PRO A 10 1.20 3.60 -12.95
CA PRO A 10 2.31 4.16 -12.18
C PRO A 10 1.98 4.39 -10.70
N TRP A 11 3.03 4.35 -9.87
CA TRP A 11 2.96 4.62 -8.44
C TRP A 11 2.91 6.14 -8.17
N LEU A 12 2.00 6.57 -7.30
CA LEU A 12 1.66 7.98 -7.07
C LEU A 12 2.33 8.61 -5.84
N ALA A 13 3.00 7.84 -4.97
CA ALA A 13 3.57 8.36 -3.73
C ALA A 13 5.11 8.43 -3.76
N GLY A 14 5.70 9.29 -2.92
CA GLY A 14 7.15 9.45 -2.81
C GLY A 14 7.89 8.23 -2.23
N TYR A 15 7.17 7.27 -1.65
CA TYR A 15 7.74 6.04 -1.12
C TYR A 15 6.92 4.82 -1.57
N MET A 16 7.60 3.79 -2.09
CA MET A 16 7.00 2.50 -2.40
C MET A 16 7.28 1.50 -1.25
N PRO A 17 6.24 0.94 -0.62
CA PRO A 17 6.37 -0.06 0.44
C PRO A 17 7.33 -1.19 0.09
N ALA A 18 8.14 -1.61 1.06
CA ALA A 18 9.15 -2.64 0.85
C ALA A 18 8.58 -3.97 0.34
N LYS A 19 7.36 -4.34 0.76
CA LYS A 19 6.64 -5.52 0.25
C LYS A 19 6.29 -5.43 -1.24
N LEU A 20 5.97 -4.24 -1.75
CA LEU A 20 5.74 -4.05 -3.18
C LEU A 20 7.05 -4.06 -3.97
N ARG A 21 8.12 -3.48 -3.40
CA ARG A 21 9.46 -3.47 -4.03
C ARG A 21 10.13 -4.84 -4.07
N SER A 22 9.77 -5.75 -3.16
CA SER A 22 10.33 -7.10 -3.12
C SER A 22 9.59 -8.10 -4.00
N TYR A 23 8.39 -7.76 -4.49
CA TYR A 23 7.64 -8.60 -5.42
C TYR A 23 8.47 -8.87 -6.70
N PRO A 24 8.54 -10.10 -7.21
CA PRO A 24 7.75 -11.29 -6.85
C PRO A 24 8.37 -12.15 -5.73
N PHE A 25 9.45 -11.71 -5.09
CA PHE A 25 10.20 -12.49 -4.11
C PHE A 25 9.69 -12.30 -2.68
N GLY A 26 9.88 -13.33 -1.86
CA GLY A 26 9.58 -13.32 -0.43
C GLY A 26 10.46 -14.31 0.33
N LEU A 27 10.37 -14.27 1.66
CA LEU A 27 10.96 -15.29 2.53
C LEU A 27 9.84 -16.03 3.26
N ALA A 28 9.93 -17.35 3.29
CA ALA A 28 9.14 -18.19 4.17
C ALA A 28 10.02 -18.70 5.32
N ALA A 29 9.53 -18.63 6.55
CA ALA A 29 10.20 -19.22 7.69
C ALA A 29 10.15 -20.75 7.58
N LEU A 30 11.27 -21.40 7.85
CA LEU A 30 11.40 -22.85 8.01
C LEU A 30 11.56 -23.18 9.51
N GLU A 31 11.78 -24.45 9.83
CA GLU A 31 12.13 -24.84 11.20
C GLU A 31 13.46 -24.20 11.65
N GLY A 32 13.49 -23.72 12.89
CA GLY A 32 14.63 -22.98 13.44
C GLY A 32 14.71 -21.54 12.93
N ASP A 33 15.93 -21.01 12.79
CA ASP A 33 16.21 -19.65 12.30
C ASP A 33 16.57 -19.65 10.80
N GLN A 34 15.89 -20.51 10.04
CA GLN A 34 16.12 -20.70 8.61
C GLN A 34 14.99 -20.10 7.78
N PHE A 35 15.34 -19.58 6.60
CA PHE A 35 14.38 -19.00 5.67
C PHE A 35 14.57 -19.59 4.27
N ALA A 36 13.46 -19.92 3.61
CA ALA A 36 13.43 -20.26 2.20
C ALA A 36 13.12 -19.00 1.37
N LEU A 37 13.87 -18.80 0.28
CA LEU A 37 13.48 -17.85 -0.76
C LEU A 37 12.27 -18.41 -1.51
N CYS A 38 11.20 -17.64 -1.54
CA CYS A 38 10.00 -17.92 -2.31
C CYS A 38 9.86 -16.90 -3.43
N MET A 39 9.22 -17.32 -4.52
CA MET A 39 8.83 -16.43 -5.61
C MET A 39 7.41 -16.75 -6.07
N ASP A 40 6.69 -15.72 -6.47
CA ASP A 40 5.40 -15.86 -7.13
C ASP A 40 5.59 -16.19 -8.61
N GLU A 41 5.44 -17.48 -8.95
CA GLU A 41 5.55 -17.96 -10.33
C GLU A 41 4.42 -17.45 -11.24
N ALA A 42 3.26 -17.11 -10.66
CA ALA A 42 2.13 -16.56 -11.40
C ALA A 42 2.27 -15.04 -11.66
N SER A 43 3.38 -14.43 -11.24
CA SER A 43 3.61 -12.99 -11.38
C SER A 43 3.71 -12.50 -12.83
N GLY A 44 4.05 -13.38 -13.77
CA GLY A 44 4.39 -13.01 -15.15
C GLY A 44 5.72 -12.25 -15.27
N LEU A 45 6.47 -12.09 -14.16
CA LEU A 45 7.78 -11.43 -14.12
C LEU A 45 8.94 -12.44 -14.24
N LEU A 46 8.61 -13.73 -14.33
CA LEU A 46 9.57 -14.81 -14.49
C LEU A 46 9.55 -15.31 -15.93
N SER A 47 10.73 -15.59 -16.47
CA SER A 47 10.87 -16.18 -17.79
C SER A 47 11.96 -17.25 -17.77
N SER A 48 11.98 -18.11 -18.80
CA SER A 48 13.08 -19.03 -19.08
C SER A 48 13.99 -18.51 -20.21
N SER A 49 13.90 -17.22 -20.54
CA SER A 49 14.70 -16.60 -21.61
C SER A 49 16.17 -16.52 -21.17
N PRO A 50 17.12 -17.04 -21.96
CA PRO A 50 18.55 -16.90 -21.68
C PRO A 50 19.04 -15.45 -21.69
N GLN A 51 18.24 -14.51 -22.22
CA GLN A 51 18.58 -13.08 -22.29
C GLN A 51 18.22 -12.32 -21.01
N ASP A 52 17.43 -12.93 -20.13
CA ASP A 52 17.01 -12.30 -18.88
C ASP A 52 18.06 -12.50 -17.79
N VAL A 53 17.86 -11.82 -16.66
CA VAL A 53 18.77 -11.88 -15.53
C VAL A 53 18.67 -13.27 -14.88
N PRO A 54 19.75 -14.09 -14.92
CA PRO A 54 19.70 -15.43 -14.35
C PRO A 54 19.68 -15.36 -12.82
N PHE A 55 19.05 -16.34 -12.19
CA PHE A 55 19.11 -16.51 -10.73
C PHE A 55 20.45 -17.06 -10.24
N PHE A 56 21.12 -17.84 -11.08
CA PHE A 56 22.40 -18.48 -10.77
C PHE A 56 23.43 -18.25 -11.87
N GLN A 57 24.69 -18.10 -11.49
CA GLN A 57 25.86 -18.03 -12.36
C GLN A 57 26.92 -18.97 -11.76
N ASP A 58 27.42 -19.92 -12.56
CA ASP A 58 28.45 -20.90 -12.15
C ASP A 58 28.09 -21.68 -10.87
N GLY A 59 26.82 -22.07 -10.73
CA GLY A 59 26.31 -22.80 -9.56
C GLY A 59 26.19 -21.96 -8.28
N LYS A 60 26.43 -20.64 -8.36
CA LYS A 60 26.26 -19.68 -7.27
C LYS A 60 25.11 -18.72 -7.55
N LEU A 61 24.59 -18.08 -6.52
CA LEU A 61 23.58 -17.03 -6.68
C LEU A 61 24.14 -15.88 -7.53
N ALA A 62 23.37 -15.45 -8.51
CA ALA A 62 23.73 -14.29 -9.32
C ALA A 62 23.70 -13.01 -8.47
N PRO A 63 24.53 -12.00 -8.78
CA PRO A 63 24.60 -10.76 -8.00
C PRO A 63 23.25 -10.03 -7.83
N ALA A 64 22.34 -10.16 -8.80
CA ALA A 64 21.01 -9.57 -8.71
C ALA A 64 20.15 -10.23 -7.63
N LEU A 65 20.14 -11.58 -7.58
CA LEU A 65 19.37 -12.32 -6.59
C LEU A 65 19.97 -12.19 -5.19
N GLN A 66 21.29 -12.05 -5.09
CA GLN A 66 21.96 -11.74 -3.81
C GLN A 66 21.45 -10.42 -3.21
N ARG A 67 21.35 -9.35 -4.00
CA ARG A 67 20.80 -8.07 -3.53
C ARG A 67 19.34 -8.18 -3.08
N VAL A 68 18.55 -9.01 -3.77
CA VAL A 68 17.17 -9.29 -3.37
C VAL A 68 17.13 -9.99 -2.00
N LEU A 69 17.97 -11.00 -1.79
CA LEU A 69 18.08 -11.70 -0.51
C LEU A 69 18.50 -10.77 0.62
N GLU A 70 19.50 -9.91 0.41
CA GLU A 70 19.93 -8.90 1.37
C GLU A 70 18.77 -7.96 1.74
N PHE A 71 18.03 -7.48 0.74
CA PHE A 71 16.87 -6.61 0.95
C PHE A 71 15.74 -7.33 1.72
N LEU A 72 15.45 -8.58 1.40
CA LEU A 72 14.48 -9.39 2.12
C LEU A 72 14.90 -9.64 3.57
N GLY A 73 16.20 -9.86 3.83
CA GLY A 73 16.75 -9.96 5.18
C GLY A 73 16.57 -8.67 6.00
N GLN A 74 16.76 -7.51 5.38
CA GLN A 74 16.49 -6.22 6.02
C GLN A 74 15.01 -6.06 6.36
N ILE A 75 14.10 -6.49 5.48
CA ILE A 75 12.67 -6.50 5.73
C ILE A 75 12.35 -7.38 6.95
N GLN A 76 12.89 -8.59 7.02
CA GLN A 76 12.64 -9.52 8.13
C GLN A 76 13.12 -8.95 9.47
N THR A 77 14.32 -8.39 9.49
CA THR A 77 14.88 -7.73 10.68
C THR A 77 14.00 -6.57 11.15
N SER A 78 13.54 -5.74 10.20
CA SER A 78 12.67 -4.59 10.48
C SER A 78 11.29 -5.02 10.99
N GLN A 79 10.75 -6.14 10.48
CA GLN A 79 9.48 -6.70 10.96
C GLN A 79 9.60 -7.17 12.41
N ALA A 80 10.68 -7.88 12.76
CA ALA A 80 10.91 -8.34 14.14
C ALA A 80 11.03 -7.16 15.12
N VAL A 81 11.70 -6.07 14.73
CA VAL A 81 11.77 -4.83 15.52
C VAL A 81 10.37 -4.23 15.71
N THR A 82 9.60 -4.10 14.62
CA THR A 82 8.23 -3.56 14.66
C THR A 82 7.31 -4.40 15.55
N GLN A 83 7.39 -5.73 15.46
CA GLN A 83 6.59 -6.64 16.28
C GLN A 83 6.89 -6.47 17.78
N ARG A 84 8.18 -6.41 18.16
CA ARG A 84 8.57 -6.16 19.56
C ARG A 84 8.08 -4.81 20.06
N ALA A 85 8.18 -3.77 19.23
CA ALA A 85 7.69 -2.44 19.56
C ALA A 85 6.16 -2.44 19.78
N CYS A 86 5.40 -3.04 18.87
CA CYS A 86 3.94 -3.17 19.00
C CYS A 86 3.54 -3.96 20.25
N ALA A 87 4.24 -5.06 20.54
CA ALA A 87 3.99 -5.86 21.75
C ALA A 87 4.26 -5.05 23.03
N ALA A 88 5.31 -4.22 23.04
CA ALA A 88 5.59 -3.33 24.17
C ALA A 88 4.49 -2.28 24.36
N LEU A 89 4.02 -1.65 23.28
CA LEU A 89 2.90 -0.70 23.35
C LEU A 89 1.63 -1.36 23.89
N GLN A 90 1.34 -2.58 23.44
CA GLN A 90 0.19 -3.35 23.92
C GLN A 90 0.33 -3.71 25.41
N THR A 91 1.50 -4.18 25.84
CA THR A 91 1.78 -4.56 27.23
C THR A 91 1.56 -3.39 28.19
N HIS A 92 1.91 -2.18 27.77
CA HIS A 92 1.71 -0.96 28.55
C HIS A 92 0.30 -0.35 28.39
N GLY A 93 -0.63 -1.01 27.69
CA GLY A 93 -2.01 -0.54 27.53
C GLY A 93 -2.14 0.73 26.67
N LEU A 94 -1.21 0.94 25.74
CA LEU A 94 -1.11 2.17 24.96
C LEU A 94 -1.84 2.11 23.62
N LEU A 95 -2.54 1.01 23.35
CA LEU A 95 -3.30 0.82 22.11
C LEU A 95 -4.79 0.86 22.43
N LYS A 96 -5.53 1.70 21.72
CA LYS A 96 -7.00 1.80 21.82
C LYS A 96 -7.66 1.54 20.46
N PRO A 97 -8.93 1.08 20.45
CA PRO A 97 -9.68 0.98 19.21
C PRO A 97 -9.71 2.31 18.46
N TRP A 98 -9.51 2.25 17.16
CA TRP A 98 -9.48 3.42 16.30
C TRP A 98 -10.70 3.45 15.40
N ALA A 99 -11.68 4.26 15.79
CA ALA A 99 -12.85 4.53 14.96
C ALA A 99 -12.48 5.54 13.86
N ILE A 100 -12.24 5.03 12.65
CA ILE A 100 -11.99 5.87 11.48
C ILE A 100 -13.28 6.00 10.69
N THR A 101 -13.71 7.24 10.44
CA THR A 101 -14.75 7.54 9.45
C THR A 101 -14.10 8.26 8.29
N LEU A 102 -14.07 7.61 7.13
CA LEU A 102 -13.66 8.21 5.87
C LEU A 102 -14.88 8.88 5.25
N GLN A 103 -14.70 10.07 4.69
CA GLN A 103 -15.70 10.72 3.86
C GLN A 103 -15.17 10.77 2.43
N ASP A 104 -15.98 10.32 1.47
CA ASP A 104 -15.65 10.49 0.06
C ASP A 104 -16.06 11.89 -0.46
N ALA A 105 -15.67 12.20 -1.70
CA ALA A 105 -15.97 13.47 -2.33
C ALA A 105 -17.47 13.72 -2.58
N ALA A 106 -18.31 12.67 -2.52
CA ALA A 106 -19.77 12.77 -2.63
C ALA A 106 -20.47 12.90 -1.27
N GLY A 107 -19.69 12.94 -0.18
CA GLY A 107 -20.19 13.05 1.19
C GLY A 107 -20.57 11.71 1.83
N ALA A 108 -20.40 10.58 1.14
CA ALA A 108 -20.70 9.28 1.69
C ALA A 108 -19.67 8.90 2.77
N GLN A 109 -20.17 8.43 3.91
CA GLN A 109 -19.33 8.03 5.04
C GLN A 109 -19.07 6.53 5.00
N ARG A 110 -17.80 6.16 5.12
CA ARG A 110 -17.34 4.78 5.29
C ARG A 110 -16.65 4.63 6.63
N LYS A 111 -17.22 3.82 7.52
CA LYS A 111 -16.56 3.43 8.76
C LYS A 111 -15.55 2.33 8.49
N VAL A 112 -14.38 2.45 9.11
CA VAL A 112 -13.35 1.40 9.14
C VAL A 112 -13.18 0.98 10.59
N GLU A 113 -13.44 -0.30 10.83
CA GLU A 113 -13.40 -0.93 12.15
C GLU A 113 -12.26 -1.96 12.23
N GLY A 114 -11.98 -2.46 13.44
CA GLY A 114 -10.94 -3.47 13.66
C GLY A 114 -9.50 -2.93 13.69
N LEU A 115 -9.32 -1.61 13.66
CA LEU A 115 -8.02 -0.94 13.77
C LEU A 115 -7.77 -0.43 15.17
N PHE A 116 -6.49 -0.29 15.51
CA PHE A 116 -6.02 0.27 16.78
C PHE A 116 -5.06 1.44 16.50
N CYS A 117 -5.05 2.41 17.39
CA CYS A 117 -4.10 3.53 17.39
C CYS A 117 -3.47 3.72 18.76
N VAL A 118 -2.39 4.48 18.80
CA VAL A 118 -1.74 4.88 20.05
C VAL A 118 -2.67 5.81 20.82
N ASP A 119 -2.85 5.52 22.10
CA ASP A 119 -3.50 6.43 23.03
C ASP A 119 -2.48 7.44 23.59
N GLU A 120 -2.40 8.61 22.94
CA GLU A 120 -1.50 9.69 23.36
C GLU A 120 -1.73 10.13 24.81
N ALA A 121 -2.97 10.10 25.30
CA ALA A 121 -3.27 10.46 26.67
C ALA A 121 -2.71 9.43 27.68
N ALA A 122 -2.73 8.14 27.33
CA ALA A 122 -2.12 7.09 28.13
C ALA A 122 -0.59 7.17 28.06
N LEU A 123 -0.03 7.42 26.87
CA LEU A 123 1.40 7.60 26.65
C LEU A 123 1.98 8.73 27.53
N ASN A 124 1.29 9.88 27.59
CA ASN A 124 1.72 11.03 28.38
C ASN A 124 1.54 10.86 29.89
N LYS A 125 0.82 9.82 30.34
CA LYS A 125 0.60 9.47 31.76
C LYS A 125 1.44 8.28 32.20
N LEU A 126 2.31 7.74 31.34
CA LEU A 126 3.18 6.65 31.71
C LEU A 126 4.16 7.06 32.80
N GLU A 127 4.40 6.13 33.71
CA GLU A 127 5.50 6.23 34.66
C GLU A 127 6.86 6.26 33.93
N ASP A 128 7.83 6.99 34.49
CA ASP A 128 9.16 7.21 33.91
C ASP A 128 9.86 5.90 33.53
N SER A 129 9.74 4.88 34.38
CA SER A 129 10.37 3.57 34.14
C SER A 129 9.81 2.86 32.91
N ALA A 130 8.50 2.92 32.70
CA ALA A 130 7.82 2.38 31.53
C ALA A 130 8.16 3.19 30.26
N PHE A 131 8.17 4.51 30.37
CA PHE A 131 8.57 5.39 29.27
C PHE A 131 10.00 5.11 28.80
N LEU A 132 10.94 4.94 29.72
CA LEU A 132 12.32 4.57 29.41
C LEU A 132 12.44 3.18 28.77
N ALA A 133 11.60 2.22 29.17
CA ALA A 133 11.56 0.90 28.54
C ALA A 133 11.14 0.98 27.07
N LEU A 134 10.09 1.76 26.77
CA LEU A 134 9.62 1.99 25.40
C LEU A 134 10.65 2.68 24.51
N ARG A 135 11.41 3.63 25.07
CA ARG A 135 12.52 4.27 24.37
C ARG A 135 13.60 3.26 23.98
N ARG A 136 13.98 2.36 24.90
CA ARG A 136 15.07 1.38 24.69
C ARG A 136 14.74 0.35 23.61
N CYS A 137 13.47 -0.06 23.49
CA CYS A 137 13.05 -1.02 22.46
C CYS A 137 12.60 -0.37 21.14
N GLY A 138 12.66 0.96 21.03
CA GLY A 138 12.26 1.72 19.84
C GLY A 138 10.74 1.94 19.69
N ALA A 139 9.93 1.46 20.63
CA ALA A 139 8.48 1.60 20.61
C ALA A 139 8.02 3.07 20.68
N LEU A 140 8.75 3.92 21.39
CA LEU A 140 8.41 5.33 21.53
C LEU A 140 8.45 6.07 20.18
N ALA A 141 9.48 5.82 19.36
CA ALA A 141 9.59 6.43 18.03
C ALA A 141 8.46 5.97 17.11
N LEU A 142 8.13 4.67 17.16
CA LEU A 142 7.02 4.11 16.40
C LEU A 142 5.67 4.71 16.83
N ALA A 143 5.48 4.94 18.13
CA ALA A 143 4.26 5.52 18.66
C ALA A 143 4.01 6.94 18.12
N TYR A 144 5.01 7.81 18.19
CA TYR A 144 4.90 9.16 17.64
C TYR A 144 4.78 9.17 16.12
N ALA A 145 5.51 8.31 15.40
CA ALA A 145 5.35 8.17 13.96
C ALA A 145 3.91 7.78 13.58
N GLN A 146 3.29 6.87 14.34
CA GLN A 146 1.90 6.49 14.14
C GLN A 146 0.97 7.67 14.39
N LEU A 147 1.09 8.38 15.52
CA LEU A 147 0.27 9.56 15.84
C LEU A 147 0.33 10.62 14.73
N MET A 148 1.53 10.94 14.23
CA MET A 148 1.70 11.90 13.14
C MET A 148 1.09 11.40 11.82
N SER A 149 1.20 10.10 11.55
CA SER A 149 0.63 9.51 10.33
C SER A 149 -0.89 9.61 10.25
N MET A 150 -1.59 9.66 11.40
CA MET A 150 -3.07 9.71 11.47
C MET A 150 -3.66 10.88 10.70
N SER A 151 -2.96 12.01 10.62
CA SER A 151 -3.39 13.19 9.86
C SER A 151 -3.58 12.93 8.36
N HIS A 152 -2.92 11.90 7.81
CA HIS A 152 -2.96 11.57 6.38
C HIS A 152 -4.18 10.72 5.98
N ILE A 153 -4.99 10.26 6.93
CA ILE A 153 -6.15 9.41 6.64
C ILE A 153 -7.20 10.12 5.78
N GLN A 154 -7.40 11.41 5.98
CA GLN A 154 -8.34 12.17 5.16
C GLN A 154 -7.90 12.18 3.68
N ALA A 155 -6.59 12.28 3.41
CA ALA A 155 -6.07 12.18 2.06
C ALA A 155 -6.37 10.81 1.41
N LEU A 156 -6.36 9.72 2.19
CA LEU A 156 -6.76 8.39 1.72
C LEU A 156 -8.25 8.34 1.34
N GLY A 157 -9.12 9.02 2.09
CA GLY A 157 -10.54 9.17 1.76
C GLY A 157 -10.75 9.86 0.41
N THR A 158 -10.04 10.96 0.18
CA THR A 158 -10.05 11.68 -1.10
C THR A 158 -9.59 10.81 -2.27
N LEU A 159 -8.48 10.07 -2.10
CA LEU A 159 -7.97 9.15 -3.12
C LEU A 159 -8.95 8.00 -3.41
N ALA A 160 -9.61 7.47 -2.38
CA ALA A 160 -10.65 6.45 -2.55
C ALA A 160 -11.82 6.97 -3.39
N GLY A 161 -12.34 8.16 -3.08
CA GLY A 161 -13.42 8.77 -3.85
C GLY A 161 -13.03 9.14 -5.29
N ALA A 162 -11.79 9.57 -5.51
CA ALA A 162 -11.28 9.82 -6.87
C ALA A 162 -11.22 8.54 -7.71
N ARG A 163 -10.74 7.44 -7.13
CA ARG A 163 -10.70 6.14 -7.80
C ARG A 163 -12.10 5.61 -8.11
N ASP A 164 -13.02 5.67 -7.15
CA ASP A 164 -14.38 5.17 -7.34
C ASP A 164 -15.09 5.93 -8.48
N ARG A 165 -14.89 7.25 -8.60
CA ARG A 165 -15.36 8.04 -9.75
C ARG A 165 -14.70 7.64 -11.07
N ALA A 166 -13.39 7.41 -11.07
CA ALA A 166 -12.67 6.98 -12.28
C ALA A 166 -13.13 5.61 -12.77
N LEU A 167 -13.42 4.68 -11.85
CA LEU A 167 -14.01 3.38 -12.17
C LEU A 167 -15.42 3.54 -12.74
N ALA A 168 -16.27 4.35 -12.10
CA ALA A 168 -17.63 4.63 -12.56
C ALA A 168 -17.65 5.23 -13.99
N ALA A 169 -16.74 6.17 -14.29
CA ALA A 169 -16.61 6.77 -15.62
C ALA A 169 -16.15 5.75 -16.70
N LYS A 170 -15.28 4.79 -16.35
CA LYS A 170 -14.86 3.72 -17.27
C LYS A 170 -15.98 2.70 -17.57
N THR A 171 -16.90 2.49 -16.62
CA THR A 171 -18.04 1.56 -16.78
C THR A 171 -19.31 2.22 -17.29
N ALA A 172 -19.36 3.56 -17.36
CA ALA A 172 -20.51 4.27 -17.90
C ALA A 172 -20.64 3.95 -19.40
N PRO A 173 -21.79 3.44 -19.86
CA PRO A 173 -21.99 3.27 -21.29
C PRO A 173 -21.85 4.63 -21.95
N MET A 174 -21.02 4.72 -22.99
CA MET A 174 -21.00 5.87 -23.87
C MET A 174 -22.42 6.01 -24.42
N LYS A 175 -23.19 6.95 -23.88
CA LYS A 175 -24.50 7.28 -24.46
C LYS A 175 -24.19 7.81 -25.84
N LEU A 176 -24.51 7.02 -26.87
CA LEU A 176 -24.50 7.55 -28.22
C LEU A 176 -25.49 8.73 -28.22
N PRO A 177 -25.12 9.86 -28.83
CA PRO A 177 -26.04 10.98 -28.94
C PRO A 177 -27.28 10.48 -29.68
N THR A 178 -28.44 10.67 -29.08
CA THR A 178 -29.74 10.30 -29.65
C THR A 178 -30.59 11.56 -29.75
N THR A 179 -31.30 11.68 -30.86
CA THR A 179 -32.29 12.73 -31.08
C THR A 179 -33.46 12.61 -30.09
N ALA A 180 -34.29 13.65 -29.99
CA ALA A 180 -35.50 13.62 -29.16
C ALA A 180 -36.50 12.52 -29.58
N ALA A 181 -36.37 11.97 -30.79
CA ALA A 181 -37.15 10.85 -31.30
C ALA A 181 -36.56 9.47 -30.95
N GLY A 182 -35.37 9.42 -30.34
CA GLY A 182 -34.69 8.17 -29.95
C GLY A 182 -33.74 7.59 -31.00
N ASP A 183 -33.67 8.19 -32.19
CA ASP A 183 -32.71 7.78 -33.23
C ASP A 183 -31.30 8.31 -32.94
N LEU A 184 -30.27 7.65 -33.47
CA LEU A 184 -28.88 8.09 -33.39
C LEU A 184 -28.73 9.48 -34.04
N ASP A 185 -28.23 10.43 -33.26
CA ASP A 185 -27.96 11.80 -33.71
C ASP A 185 -26.62 11.84 -34.45
N LEU A 186 -26.71 11.87 -35.78
CA LEU A 186 -25.58 11.91 -36.71
C LEU A 186 -25.29 13.33 -37.22
N SER A 187 -25.88 14.37 -36.61
CA SER A 187 -25.70 15.78 -37.04
C SER A 187 -24.23 16.24 -37.06
N PHE A 188 -23.36 15.58 -36.30
CA PHE A 188 -21.92 15.81 -36.32
C PHE A 188 -21.22 15.37 -37.63
N MET A 189 -21.87 14.55 -38.47
CA MET A 189 -21.37 14.14 -39.79
C MET A 189 -21.81 15.08 -40.93
N GLU A 190 -22.80 15.94 -40.68
CA GLU A 190 -23.37 16.84 -41.69
C GLU A 190 -22.61 18.18 -41.80
N GLY A 191 -21.69 18.46 -40.87
CA GLY A 191 -20.82 19.63 -40.91
C GLY A 191 -19.53 19.39 -41.69
N ASP A 192 -19.38 20.05 -42.83
CA ASP A 192 -18.26 19.87 -43.78
C ASP A 192 -16.88 20.37 -43.28
N THR A 193 -16.63 20.45 -41.96
CA THR A 193 -15.29 20.79 -41.44
C THR A 193 -15.09 20.34 -39.99
N LEU A 194 -14.30 19.28 -39.78
CA LEU A 194 -13.68 19.00 -38.49
C LEU A 194 -12.55 20.02 -38.28
N ARG A 195 -12.77 21.05 -37.45
CA ARG A 195 -11.70 21.95 -36.99
C ARG A 195 -11.16 21.46 -35.65
N PHE A 196 -9.91 21.05 -35.64
CA PHE A 196 -9.13 20.86 -34.42
C PHE A 196 -8.50 22.21 -34.05
N SER A 197 -8.84 22.73 -32.87
CA SER A 197 -8.10 23.81 -32.20
C SER A 197 -7.15 23.21 -31.17
#